data_AF-A0A816AHL4-F1
#
_entry.id   AF-A0A816AHL4-F1
#
_cell.length_a   1.000
_cell.length_b   1.000
_cell.length_c   1.000
_cell.angle_alpha   90.00
_cell.angle_beta   90.00
_cell.angle_gamma   90.00
#
_symmetry.space_group_name_H-M   'P 1'
#
loop_
_entity.id
_entity.type
_entity.pdbx_description
1 polymer ?
#
loop_
_entity_poly.entity_id
_entity_poly.type
_entity_poly.pdbx_seq_one_letter_code
_entity_poly.pdbx_strand_id
1 'polypeptide(L)'
;MQSNRREQRVCGLLGGLTYVSTVDYYNYINRMVNKALPGHGSRIHIVSLNVFYYVKLLEQNEWSKAIDYLMEGIRQLVNSGIDFLIIGSNTCTVA
;
A
#
# COMPACT_ATOMS: atom_id res chain seq x y z
N MET A 1 -26.04 15.64 -19.66
CA MET A 1 -24.97 14.61 -19.77
C MET A 1 -23.66 15.21 -19.28
N GLN A 2 -23.39 15.14 -17.97
CA GLN A 2 -22.09 15.51 -17.42
C GLN A 2 -21.81 14.58 -16.25
N SER A 3 -21.08 13.50 -16.48
CA SER A 3 -20.25 12.91 -15.42
C SER A 3 -18.81 13.08 -15.87
N ASN A 4 -18.10 13.89 -15.09
CA ASN A 4 -16.71 14.24 -15.31
C ASN A 4 -15.89 12.95 -15.21
N ARG A 5 -15.57 12.34 -16.35
CA ARG A 5 -14.81 11.08 -16.48
C ARG A 5 -13.32 11.32 -16.23
N ARG A 6 -12.97 12.12 -15.21
CA ARG A 6 -11.61 12.58 -14.93
C ARG A 6 -10.99 11.76 -13.80
N GLU A 7 -10.01 10.96 -14.22
CA GLU A 7 -8.90 10.38 -13.48
C GLU A 7 -9.25 9.39 -12.36
N GLN A 8 -8.95 8.12 -12.63
CA GLN A 8 -8.84 7.08 -11.62
C GLN A 8 -7.98 7.59 -10.46
N ARG A 9 -8.53 7.53 -9.24
CA ARG A 9 -7.76 7.86 -8.03
C ARG A 9 -6.55 6.93 -7.90
N VAL A 10 -5.41 7.50 -7.53
CA VAL A 10 -4.15 6.81 -7.32
C VAL A 10 -4.14 6.19 -5.93
N CYS A 11 -4.02 4.86 -5.87
CA CYS A 11 -3.87 4.12 -4.63
C CYS A 11 -2.39 4.06 -4.22
N GLY A 12 -2.08 4.37 -2.96
CA GLY A 12 -0.81 3.99 -2.35
C GLY A 12 -0.92 2.64 -1.65
N LEU A 13 -0.05 1.69 -1.97
CA LEU A 13 0.03 0.40 -1.28
C LEU A 13 1.34 0.34 -0.50
N LEU A 14 1.24 0.40 0.83
CA LEU A 14 2.35 0.07 1.72
C LEU A 14 2.42 -1.45 1.84
N GLY A 15 3.39 -2.05 1.16
CA GLY A 15 3.60 -3.49 1.07
C GLY A 15 4.93 -3.93 1.67
N GLY A 16 5.32 -5.16 1.35
CA GLY A 16 6.59 -5.74 1.81
C GLY A 16 6.55 -6.30 3.24
N LEU A 17 5.37 -6.44 3.84
CA LEU A 17 5.16 -6.99 5.20
C LEU A 17 4.21 -8.22 5.20
N THR A 18 4.21 -9.08 4.17
CA THR A 18 5.32 -9.54 3.33
C THR A 18 5.16 -9.14 1.85
N TYR A 19 6.14 -9.51 0.99
CA TYR A 19 6.00 -9.28 -0.46
C TYR A 19 4.88 -10.13 -1.09
N VAL A 20 4.62 -11.32 -0.54
CA VAL A 20 3.62 -12.26 -1.06
C VAL A 20 2.23 -11.63 -1.03
N SER A 21 1.82 -11.07 0.12
CA SER A 21 0.54 -10.36 0.23
C SER A 21 0.48 -9.14 -0.69
N THR A 22 1.60 -8.46 -0.90
CA THR A 22 1.68 -7.28 -1.78
C THR A 22 1.32 -7.63 -3.23
N VAL A 23 1.83 -8.77 -3.72
CA VAL A 23 1.49 -9.29 -5.06
C VAL A 23 0.00 -9.61 -5.14
N ASP A 24 -0.56 -10.24 -4.11
CA ASP A 24 -1.99 -10.56 -4.06
C ASP A 24 -2.87 -9.30 -4.08
N TYR A 25 -2.54 -8.28 -3.29
CA TYR A 25 -3.24 -6.99 -3.32
C TYR A 25 -3.17 -6.34 -4.70
N TYR A 26 -2.00 -6.27 -5.32
CA TYR A 26 -1.83 -5.70 -6.65
C TYR A 26 -2.70 -6.42 -7.69
N ASN A 27 -2.67 -7.76 -7.69
CA ASN A 27 -3.46 -8.57 -8.62
C ASN A 27 -4.96 -8.38 -8.38
N TYR A 28 -5.40 -8.41 -7.12
CA TYR A 28 -6.81 -8.25 -6.77
C TYR A 28 -7.35 -6.87 -7.15
N ILE A 29 -6.63 -5.80 -6.82
CA ILE A 29 -7.02 -4.43 -7.17
C ILE A 29 -7.18 -4.28 -8.69
N ASN A 30 -6.20 -4.76 -9.47
CA ASN A 30 -6.28 -4.69 -10.93
C ASN A 30 -7.46 -5.51 -11.50
N ARG A 31 -7.70 -6.71 -10.98
CA ARG A 31 -8.86 -7.52 -11.39
C ARG A 31 -10.18 -6.82 -11.10
N MET A 32 -10.31 -6.20 -9.92
CA MET A 32 -11.53 -5.49 -9.53
C MET A 32 -11.75 -4.24 -10.37
N VAL A 33 -10.69 -3.49 -10.66
CA VAL A 33 -10.74 -2.36 -11.58
C VAL A 33 -11.13 -2.79 -12.99
N ASN A 34 -10.52 -3.84 -13.53
CA ASN A 34 -10.85 -4.33 -14.87
C ASN A 34 -12.29 -4.84 -14.96
N LYS A 35 -12.79 -5.47 -13.88
CA LYS A 35 -14.20 -5.89 -13.79
C LYS A 35 -15.16 -4.70 -13.79
N ALA A 36 -14.82 -3.60 -13.10
CA ALA A 36 -15.63 -2.39 -13.06
C ALA A 36 -15.52 -1.55 -14.33
N LEU A 37 -14.34 -1.55 -14.95
CA LEU A 37 -13.99 -0.77 -16.14
C LEU A 37 -13.17 -1.65 -17.10
N PRO A 38 -13.83 -2.43 -17.98
CA PRO A 38 -13.18 -3.37 -18.87
C PRO A 38 -12.10 -2.72 -19.74
N GLY A 39 -10.92 -3.35 -19.77
CA GLY A 39 -9.76 -2.87 -20.52
C GLY A 39 -8.85 -1.89 -19.75
N HIS A 40 -9.23 -1.50 -18.52
CA HIS A 40 -8.41 -0.61 -17.69
C HIS A 40 -7.63 -1.37 -16.62
N GLY A 41 -6.44 -0.87 -16.32
CA GLY A 41 -5.65 -1.20 -15.13
C GLY A 41 -5.89 -0.18 -14.02
N SER A 42 -5.38 -0.47 -12.82
CA SER A 42 -5.42 0.46 -11.68
C SER A 42 -4.19 1.37 -11.67
N ARG A 43 -4.32 2.56 -11.05
CA ARG A 43 -3.20 3.46 -10.78
C ARG A 43 -2.71 3.23 -9.36
N ILE A 44 -1.55 2.59 -9.20
CA ILE A 44 -1.01 2.20 -7.88
C ILE A 44 0.43 2.65 -7.75
N HIS A 45 0.76 3.32 -6.64
CA HIS A 45 2.13 3.51 -6.18
C HIS A 45 2.40 2.53 -5.04
N ILE A 46 3.53 1.82 -5.08
CA ILE A 46 3.87 0.80 -4.09
C ILE A 46 5.16 1.20 -3.39
N VAL A 47 5.14 1.25 -2.07
CA VAL A 47 6.35 1.22 -1.26
C VAL A 47 6.45 -0.15 -0.63
N SER A 48 7.49 -0.90 -0.98
CA SER A 48 7.74 -2.23 -0.47
C SER A 48 8.78 -2.16 0.64
N LEU A 49 8.34 -2.38 1.89
CA LEU A 49 9.22 -2.38 3.04
C LEU A 49 10.04 -3.67 3.14
N ASN A 50 11.09 -3.62 3.94
CA ASN A 50 11.85 -4.80 4.32
C ASN A 50 11.27 -5.40 5.61
N VAL A 51 10.50 -6.49 5.47
CA VAL A 51 9.89 -7.18 6.63
C VAL A 51 10.91 -7.63 7.66
N PHE A 52 12.11 -8.07 7.24
CA PHE A 52 13.13 -8.52 8.17
C PHE A 52 13.61 -7.38 9.06
N TYR A 53 13.82 -6.20 8.49
CA TYR A 53 14.18 -5.01 9.27
C TYR A 53 13.07 -4.60 10.24
N TYR A 54 11.82 -4.58 9.76
CA TYR A 54 10.66 -4.26 10.60
C TYR A 54 10.51 -5.24 11.78
N VAL A 55 10.55 -6.55 11.53
CA VAL A 55 10.45 -7.59 12.56
C VAL A 55 11.57 -7.48 13.58
N LYS A 56 12.80 -7.20 13.14
CA LYS A 56 13.95 -7.02 14.05
C LYS A 56 13.72 -5.87 15.04
N LEU A 57 13.09 -4.77 14.62
CA LEU A 57 12.74 -3.67 15.53
C LEU A 57 11.69 -4.11 16.56
N LEU A 58 10.69 -4.90 16.13
CA LEU A 58 9.68 -5.45 17.04
C LEU A 58 10.29 -6.41 18.08
N GLU A 59 11.16 -7.32 17.65
CA GLU A 59 11.85 -8.28 18.53
C GLU A 59 12.73 -7.58 19.58
N GLN A 60 13.25 -6.39 19.23
CA GLN A 60 14.04 -5.55 20.14
C GLN A 60 13.19 -4.67 21.05
N ASN A 61 11.85 -4.75 20.97
CA ASN A 61 10.91 -3.84 21.65
C ASN A 61 11.11 -2.37 21.26
N GLU A 62 11.66 -2.11 20.09
CA GLU A 62 11.95 -0.77 19.55
C GLU A 62 10.72 -0.23 18.81
N TRP A 63 9.57 -0.19 19.49
CA TRP A 63 8.27 0.16 18.92
C TRP A 63 8.25 1.52 18.22
N SER A 64 8.91 2.52 18.81
CA SER A 64 9.01 3.85 18.19
C SER A 64 9.72 3.79 16.85
N LYS A 65 10.83 3.05 16.76
CA LYS A 65 11.58 2.92 15.50
C LYS A 65 10.80 2.12 14.46
N ALA A 66 10.06 1.10 14.89
CA ALA A 66 9.18 0.34 14.01
C ALA A 66 8.08 1.23 13.41
N ILE A 67 7.45 2.08 14.22
CA ILE A 67 6.47 3.07 13.77
C ILE A 67 7.11 4.09 12.83
N ASP A 68 8.29 4.62 13.18
CA ASP A 68 9.01 5.58 12.34
C ASP A 68 9.33 5.00 10.96
N TYR A 69 9.71 3.72 10.91
CA TYR A 69 9.99 3.01 9.66
C TYR A 69 8.74 2.84 8.79
N LEU A 70 7.59 2.49 9.38
CA LEU A 70 6.32 2.47 8.65
C LEU A 70 5.94 3.86 8.13
N MET A 71 6.09 4.88 8.99
CA MET A 71 5.77 6.26 8.67
C MET A 71 6.66 6.82 7.57
N GLU A 72 7.92 6.41 7.47
CA GLU A 72 8.78 6.74 6.35
C GLU A 72 8.17 6.26 5.03
N GLY A 73 7.74 4.99 4.96
CA GLY A 73 7.11 4.45 3.76
C GLY A 73 5.79 5.14 3.42
N ILE A 74 4.98 5.47 4.43
CA ILE A 74 3.74 6.24 4.25
C ILE A 74 4.04 7.64 3.69
N ARG A 75 5.05 8.34 4.24
CA ARG A 75 5.45 9.67 3.76
C ARG A 75 5.93 9.63 2.31
N GLN A 76 6.68 8.60 1.93
CA GLN A 76 7.07 8.39 0.52
C GLN A 76 5.84 8.25 -0.39
N LEU A 77 4.84 7.48 0.03
CA LEU A 77 3.60 7.32 -0.71
C LEU A 77 2.81 8.65 -0.80
N VAL A 78 2.61 9.36 0.30
CA VAL A 78 1.92 10.66 0.31
C VAL A 78 2.62 11.65 -0.63
N ASN A 79 3.95 11.75 -0.55
CA ASN A 79 4.75 12.63 -1.40
C ASN A 79 4.72 12.22 -2.88
N SER A 80 4.41 10.96 -3.18
CA SER A 80 4.26 10.48 -4.56
C SER A 80 2.92 10.87 -5.21
N GLY A 81 1.99 11.50 -4.47
CA GLY A 81 0.72 11.99 -5.00
C GLY A 81 -0.40 10.94 -5.01
N ILE A 82 -0.45 10.09 -3.99
CA ILE A 82 -1.58 9.16 -3.79
C ILE A 82 -2.83 9.90 -3.32
N ASP A 83 -4.01 9.40 -3.67
CA ASP A 83 -5.29 9.91 -3.19
C ASP A 83 -5.74 9.20 -1.89
N PHE A 84 -5.32 7.94 -1.71
CA PHE A 84 -5.65 7.13 -0.53
C PHE A 84 -4.61 6.03 -0.30
N LEU A 85 -4.50 5.57 0.94
CA LEU A 85 -3.52 4.58 1.39
C LEU A 85 -4.20 3.23 1.69
N ILE A 86 -3.55 2.15 1.28
CA ILE A 86 -3.81 0.77 1.69
C ILE A 86 -2.56 0.25 2.40
N ILE A 87 -2.73 -0.31 3.59
CA ILE A 87 -1.66 -1.05 4.28
C ILE A 87 -1.90 -2.53 4.02
N GLY A 88 -1.05 -3.14 3.21
CA GLY A 88 -1.19 -4.52 2.75
C GLY A 88 -0.67 -5.54 3.76
N SER A 89 -1.19 -5.54 4.99
CA SER A 89 -0.80 -6.49 6.03
C SER A 89 -2.02 -7.11 6.72
N ASN A 90 -2.10 -8.44 6.73
CA ASN A 90 -3.09 -9.19 7.49
C ASN A 90 -2.81 -9.19 9.01
N THR A 91 -1.67 -8.62 9.46
CA THR A 91 -1.23 -8.70 10.86
C THR A 91 -0.83 -7.36 11.47
N CYS A 92 -0.83 -6.26 10.71
CA CYS A 92 -0.34 -4.96 11.18
C CYS A 92 -1.49 -4.01 11.58
N THR A 93 -2.27 -4.44 12.57
CA THR A 93 -3.00 -3.55 13.49
C THR A 93 -2.77 -4.12 14.89
N VAL A 94 -1.57 -3.92 15.43
CA VAL A 94 -1.37 -4.07 16.87
C VAL A 94 -1.81 -2.74 17.49
N ALA A 95 -3.04 -2.75 17.99
CA ALA A 95 -3.60 -1.75 18.89
C ALA A 95 -3.06 -1.97 20.32
#